data_AF-A0A139RD19-F1
#
_entry.id   AF-A0A139RD19-F1
#
_cell.length_a   1.000
_cell.length_b   1.000
_cell.length_c   1.000
_cell.angle_alpha   90.00
_cell.angle_beta   90.00
_cell.angle_gamma   90.00
#
_symmetry.space_group_name_H-M   'P 1'
#
loop_
_entity.id
_entity.type
_entity.pdbx_description
1 polymer ?
#
loop_
_entity_poly.entity_id
_entity_poly.type
_entity_poly.pdbx_seq_one_letter_code
_entity_poly.pdbx_strand_id
1 'polypeptide(L)'
;MHEWQVYESGVENFEKARTLFLGNNGSLPPNSPIQYETAEEMRSRFLESMGKYRDYQTVVVVTHRMLMRQFVPDEKIDFCQVIECEIEI
;
A
#
# COMPACT_ATOMS: atom_id res chain seq x y z
N MET A 1 5.85 4.01 -11.16
CA MET A 1 4.92 2.97 -10.66
C MET A 1 4.61 3.33 -9.22
N HIS A 2 3.38 3.74 -8.90
CA HIS A 2 3.03 4.38 -7.61
C HIS A 2 2.32 3.40 -6.66
N GLU A 3 2.91 2.23 -6.45
CA GLU A 3 2.31 1.23 -5.56
C GLU A 3 2.59 1.54 -4.07
N TRP A 4 3.77 2.11 -3.78
CA TRP A 4 4.21 2.66 -2.48
C TRP A 4 5.30 3.71 -2.73
N GLN A 5 5.61 4.55 -1.74
CA GLN A 5 6.65 5.56 -1.89
C GLN A 5 8.06 4.98 -1.67
N VAL A 6 8.97 5.32 -2.57
CA VAL A 6 10.42 5.11 -2.42
C VAL A 6 11.07 6.48 -2.42
N TYR A 7 11.90 6.77 -1.41
CA TYR A 7 12.40 8.13 -1.18
C TYR A 7 13.70 8.42 -1.95
N GLU A 8 14.37 7.38 -2.46
CA GLU A 8 15.56 7.48 -3.28
C GLU A 8 15.25 7.54 -4.78
N SER A 9 16.07 8.29 -5.51
CA SER A 9 16.02 8.35 -6.96
C SER A 9 16.78 7.18 -7.60
N GLY A 10 16.45 6.83 -8.85
CA GLY A 10 17.10 5.74 -9.60
C GLY A 10 16.21 4.50 -9.72
N VAL A 11 16.20 3.87 -10.91
CA VAL A 11 15.32 2.72 -11.21
C VAL A 11 15.72 1.49 -10.38
N GLU A 12 17.02 1.31 -10.18
CA GLU A 12 17.62 0.27 -9.34
C GLU A 12 17.16 0.31 -7.89
N ASN A 13 16.87 1.52 -7.39
CA ASN A 13 16.40 1.72 -6.02
C ASN A 13 14.94 1.26 -5.86
N PHE A 14 14.11 1.38 -6.89
CA PHE A 14 12.75 0.82 -6.85
C PHE A 14 12.76 -0.70 -6.75
N GLU A 15 13.57 -1.40 -7.55
CA GLU A 15 13.66 -2.86 -7.46
C GLU A 15 14.25 -3.31 -6.11
N LYS A 16 15.27 -2.61 -5.62
CA LYS A 16 15.84 -2.89 -4.30
C LYS A 16 14.83 -2.68 -3.17
N ALA A 17 14.11 -1.57 -3.19
CA ALA A 17 13.03 -1.28 -2.24
C ALA A 17 11.93 -2.35 -2.34
N ARG A 18 11.54 -2.76 -3.55
CA ARG A 18 10.53 -3.80 -3.77
C ARG A 18 10.95 -5.13 -3.14
N THR A 19 12.18 -5.59 -3.39
CA THR A 19 12.69 -6.83 -2.80
C THR A 19 12.71 -6.76 -1.28
N LEU A 20 13.17 -5.65 -0.70
CA LEU A 20 13.22 -5.48 0.75
C LEU A 20 11.82 -5.38 1.37
N PHE A 21 10.93 -4.60 0.78
CA PHE A 21 9.55 -4.45 1.23
C PHE A 21 8.83 -5.79 1.22
N LEU A 22 8.88 -6.54 0.12
CA LEU A 22 8.24 -7.86 0.02
C LEU A 22 8.89 -8.88 0.96
N GLY A 23 10.23 -8.91 1.04
CA GLY A 23 10.95 -9.84 1.91
C GLY A 23 10.77 -9.59 3.40
N ASN A 24 10.38 -8.36 3.79
CA ASN A 24 10.16 -7.96 5.18
C ASN A 24 8.68 -7.65 5.48
N ASN A 25 7.74 -8.19 4.70
CA ASN A 25 6.29 -8.01 4.90
C ASN A 25 5.85 -6.54 5.05
N GLY A 26 6.50 -5.65 4.32
CA GLY A 26 6.21 -4.21 4.30
C GLY A 26 6.82 -3.42 5.46
N SER A 27 7.60 -4.05 6.34
CA SER A 27 8.38 -3.34 7.36
C SER A 27 9.70 -2.80 6.80
N LEU A 28 10.23 -1.79 7.46
CA LEU A 28 11.56 -1.24 7.17
C LEU A 28 12.58 -1.78 8.20
N PRO A 29 13.57 -2.59 7.78
CA PRO A 29 14.62 -3.05 8.69
C PRO A 29 15.45 -1.88 9.25
N PRO A 30 15.93 -1.95 10.52
CA PRO A 30 16.71 -0.87 11.13
C PRO A 30 17.98 -0.47 10.35
N ASN A 31 18.59 -1.43 9.64
CA ASN A 31 19.78 -1.20 8.81
C ASN A 31 19.43 -1.24 7.31
N SER A 32 18.21 -0.86 6.94
CA SER A 32 17.79 -0.87 5.54
C SER A 32 18.70 0.04 4.72
N PRO A 33 19.28 -0.45 3.62
CA PRO A 33 20.18 0.33 2.77
C PRO A 33 19.44 1.29 1.81
N ILE A 34 18.13 1.47 2.01
CA ILE A 34 17.21 2.30 1.24
C ILE A 34 15.95 2.58 2.08
N GLN A 35 15.38 3.77 1.93
CA GLN A 35 14.21 4.24 2.66
C GLN A 35 12.97 4.16 1.78
N TYR A 36 11.93 3.52 2.29
CA TYR A 36 10.65 3.41 1.62
C TYR A 36 9.51 3.50 2.63
N GLU A 37 8.35 3.90 2.14
CA GLU A 37 7.11 3.86 2.90
C GLU A 37 6.78 2.42 3.30
N THR A 38 6.53 2.23 4.59
CA THR A 38 6.10 0.96 5.16
C THR A 38 4.64 0.66 4.85
N ALA A 39 4.25 -0.61 5.01
CA ALA A 39 2.85 -1.03 4.90
C ALA A 39 1.92 -0.26 5.87
N GLU A 40 2.38 0.00 7.08
CA GLU A 40 1.63 0.75 8.10
C GLU A 40 1.46 2.22 7.73
N GLU A 41 2.51 2.87 7.25
CA GLU A 41 2.46 4.26 6.77
C GLU A 41 1.54 4.38 5.55
N MET A 42 1.64 3.45 4.59
CA MET A 42 0.75 3.40 3.43
C MET A 42 -0.71 3.27 3.84
N ARG A 43 -1.03 2.36 4.76
CA ARG A 43 -2.38 2.16 5.29
C ARG A 43 -2.88 3.43 5.97
N SER A 44 -2.07 4.04 6.83
CA SER A 44 -2.41 5.25 7.56
C SER A 44 -2.70 6.42 6.62
N ARG A 45 -1.81 6.66 5.64
CA ARG A 45 -1.99 7.71 4.64
C ARG A 45 -3.25 7.51 3.80
N PHE A 46 -3.59 6.26 3.48
CA PHE A 46 -4.83 5.97 2.78
C PHE A 46 -6.05 6.32 3.65
N LEU A 47 -6.11 5.86 4.90
CA LEU A 47 -7.23 6.14 5.80
C LEU A 47 -7.42 7.65 6.02
N GLU A 48 -6.33 8.38 6.24
CA GLU A 48 -6.36 9.85 6.32
C GLU A 48 -7.00 10.48 5.07
N SER A 49 -6.60 10.01 3.88
CA SER A 49 -7.13 10.52 2.61
C SER A 49 -8.62 10.20 2.40
N MET A 50 -9.11 9.13 3.01
CA MET A 50 -10.51 8.70 2.92
C MET A 50 -11.43 9.44 3.89
N GLY A 51 -10.90 10.15 4.89
CA GLY A 51 -11.68 10.89 5.88
C GLY A 51 -12.70 11.87 5.29
N LYS A 52 -12.41 12.45 4.11
CA LYS A 52 -13.34 13.33 3.38
C LYS A 52 -14.57 12.62 2.79
N TYR A 53 -14.59 11.30 2.81
CA TYR A 53 -15.70 10.48 2.32
C TYR A 53 -16.46 9.77 3.44
N ARG A 54 -16.22 10.11 4.71
CA ARG A 54 -16.80 9.40 5.86
C ARG A 54 -18.33 9.45 5.96
N ASP A 55 -18.95 10.46 5.34
CA ASP A 55 -20.41 10.62 5.33
C ASP A 55 -21.10 9.79 4.24
N TYR A 56 -20.32 9.08 3.40
CA TYR A 56 -20.85 8.17 2.38
C TYR A 56 -20.91 6.74 2.90
N GLN A 57 -22.04 6.08 2.69
CA GLN A 57 -22.22 4.68 3.09
C GLN A 57 -21.29 3.71 2.31
N THR A 58 -20.99 4.02 1.05
CA THR A 58 -20.17 3.16 0.19
C THR A 58 -19.37 4.01 -0.79
N VAL A 59 -18.08 3.70 -0.93
CA VAL A 59 -17.16 4.37 -1.83
C VAL A 59 -16.45 3.33 -2.68
N VAL A 60 -16.40 3.55 -4.00
CA VAL A 60 -15.61 2.73 -4.91
C VAL A 60 -14.22 3.34 -5.05
N VAL A 61 -13.18 2.54 -4.77
CA VAL A 61 -11.78 2.96 -4.88
C VAL A 61 -11.10 2.11 -5.94
N VAL A 62 -10.55 2.77 -6.97
CA VAL A 62 -9.67 2.13 -7.96
C VAL A 62 -8.24 2.35 -7.51
N THR A 63 -7.52 1.28 -7.20
CA THR A 63 -6.17 1.35 -6.66
C THR A 63 -5.34 0.12 -7.03
N HIS A 64 -4.07 0.13 -6.63
CA HIS A 64 -3.10 -0.93 -6.91
C HIS A 64 -3.15 -2.04 -5.85
N ARG A 65 -2.67 -3.23 -6.23
CA ARG A 65 -2.59 -4.43 -5.37
C ARG A 65 -1.91 -4.16 -4.02
N MET A 66 -0.82 -3.39 -4.01
CA MET A 66 -0.07 -3.13 -2.76
C MET A 66 -0.86 -2.37 -1.71
N LEU A 67 -1.78 -1.50 -2.12
CA LEU A 67 -2.71 -0.85 -1.20
C LEU A 67 -3.84 -1.81 -0.81
N MET A 68 -4.43 -2.51 -1.78
CA MET A 68 -5.53 -3.44 -1.53
C MET A 68 -5.14 -4.50 -0.48
N ARG A 69 -3.93 -5.07 -0.56
CA ARG A 69 -3.46 -6.10 0.37
C ARG A 69 -3.27 -5.63 1.81
N GLN A 70 -3.36 -4.32 2.09
CA GLN A 70 -3.39 -3.80 3.46
C GLN A 70 -4.75 -4.02 4.13
N PHE A 71 -5.79 -4.36 3.37
CA PHE A 71 -7.18 -4.49 3.84
C PHE A 71 -7.79 -5.86 3.53
N VAL A 72 -7.30 -6.55 2.49
CA VAL A 72 -7.78 -7.89 2.10
C VAL A 72 -6.60 -8.84 1.87
N PRO A 73 -6.77 -10.16 2.06
CA PRO A 73 -5.72 -11.14 1.75
C PRO A 73 -5.26 -11.07 0.29
N ASP A 74 -3.95 -11.16 0.04
CA ASP A 74 -3.36 -10.98 -1.30
C ASP A 74 -3.84 -12.05 -2.31
N GLU A 75 -4.10 -13.26 -1.83
CA GLU A 75 -4.63 -14.38 -2.61
C GLU A 75 -6.06 -14.14 -3.13
N LYS A 76 -6.78 -13.14 -2.59
CA LYS A 76 -8.13 -12.75 -3.06
C LYS A 76 -8.11 -11.65 -4.11
N ILE A 77 -6.94 -11.08 -4.42
CA ILE A 77 -6.80 -9.98 -5.37
C ILE A 77 -6.43 -10.56 -6.75
N ASP A 78 -7.26 -10.28 -7.75
CA ASP A 78 -6.99 -10.60 -9.17
C ASP A 78 -7.14 -9.35 -10.06
N PHE A 79 -6.69 -9.43 -11.31
CA PHE A 79 -6.80 -8.34 -12.26
C PHE A 79 -8.26 -7.97 -12.52
N CYS A 80 -8.56 -6.67 -12.45
CA CYS A 80 -9.91 -6.13 -12.62
C CYS A 80 -10.94 -6.66 -11.60
N GLN A 81 -10.50 -7.31 -10.53
CA GLN A 81 -11.37 -7.80 -9.47
C GLN A 81 -11.98 -6.63 -8.69
N VAL A 82 -13.27 -6.73 -8.39
CA VAL A 82 -13.95 -5.89 -7.41
C VAL A 82 -14.08 -6.68 -6.11
N ILE A 83 -13.65 -6.09 -5.00
CA ILE A 83 -13.67 -6.71 -3.67
C ILE A 83 -14.32 -5.73 -2.72
N GLU A 84 -15.36 -6.19 -2.02
CA GLU A 84 -16.00 -5.43 -0.95
C GLU A 84 -15.19 -5.58 0.34
N CYS A 85 -14.98 -4.47 1.05
CA CYS A 85 -14.25 -4.42 2.30
C CYS A 85 -14.86 -3.35 3.20
N GLU A 86 -15.11 -3.69 4.46
CA GLU A 86 -15.55 -2.74 5.48
C GLU A 86 -14.33 -2.10 6.15
N ILE A 87 -14.32 -0.77 6.20
CA ILE A 87 -13.23 0.01 6.77
C ILE A 87 -13.86 1.08 7.68
N GLU A 88 -13.34 1.21 8.90
CA GLU A 88 -13.69 2.29 9.81
C GLU A 88 -12.82 3.52 9.51
N ILE A 89 -13.45 4.67 9.26
CA ILE A 89 -12.81 5.89 8.75
C ILE A 89 -13.15 7.12 9.59
#